data_AF-A0A1C3XFT4-F1
#
_entry.id   AF-A0A1C3XFT4-F1
#
_cell.length_a   1.000
_cell.length_b   1.000
_cell.length_c   1.000
_cell.angle_alpha   90.00
_cell.angle_beta   90.00
_cell.angle_gamma   90.00
#
_symmetry.space_group_name_H-M   'P 1'
#
loop_
_entity.id
_entity.type
_entity.pdbx_description
1 polymer ?
#
loop_
_entity_poly.entity_id
_entity_poly.type
_entity_poly.pdbx_seq_one_letter_code
_entity_poly.pdbx_strand_id
1 'polypeptide(L)'
;MTLAGDFRRGCELVRELTIVAEAPRGGKTSEPAQTDGLRIRLSDRKHFGAALLFATGSTTHIEQLREIASKKGMRLEADGLHKCRTLIAGDEADIYHALGLPFIDPELREGRNEVELALKGKLPKLVTDQDLRGNLHCHTDASDGTETLETMAKATRQRGFEYFGVADHSKSAHYAGGLSLEEIAQQHREADRLNKRFGKDFRILKGIESDILADGSLDYPDEALKQFDFVVASIHGRFKLDRKAQTQRLLRAISHPCTTIIGHMTGRQLQRRPGYEIDVEKVLRACAKHDVVVEINAHPWRLDLDWRWHQAALEFGCMLSINPDAHSIPELDHMHWGVQMARKGGVPADRILNAMTLPEITRYLRQKRRSLARAA
;
A
#
# COMPACT_ATOMS: atom_id res chain seq x y z
N MET A 1 1.51 24.25 -13.01
CA MET A 1 1.27 22.98 -13.72
C MET A 1 1.02 21.90 -12.69
N THR A 2 0.28 20.85 -13.03
CA THR A 2 -0.09 19.76 -12.12
C THR A 2 -0.14 18.44 -12.89
N LEU A 3 0.41 17.37 -12.32
CA LEU A 3 0.25 16.02 -12.85
C LEU A 3 -1.22 15.58 -12.70
N ALA A 4 -1.74 14.91 -13.72
CA ALA A 4 -3.11 14.44 -13.82
C ALA A 4 -3.14 12.96 -14.26
N GLY A 5 -4.28 12.51 -14.77
CA GLY A 5 -4.48 11.17 -15.29
C GLY A 5 -4.20 10.06 -14.28
N ASP A 6 -3.72 8.93 -14.79
CA ASP A 6 -3.45 7.71 -14.03
C ASP A 6 -2.46 7.95 -12.87
N PHE A 7 -1.45 8.79 -13.09
CA PHE A 7 -0.46 9.12 -12.07
C PHE A 7 -1.12 9.82 -10.87
N ARG A 8 -1.97 10.83 -11.12
CA ARG A 8 -2.64 11.57 -10.04
C ARG A 8 -3.66 10.70 -9.29
N ARG A 9 -4.25 9.70 -9.95
CA ARG A 9 -5.13 8.70 -9.29
C ARG A 9 -4.36 7.56 -8.62
N GLY A 10 -3.03 7.63 -8.58
CA GLY A 10 -2.18 6.60 -7.97
C GLY A 10 -2.33 5.24 -8.63
N CYS A 11 -2.54 5.15 -9.96
CA CYS A 11 -2.65 3.87 -10.64
C CYS A 11 -1.31 3.09 -10.60
N GLU A 12 -1.40 1.78 -10.40
CA GLU A 12 -0.26 0.84 -10.37
C GLU A 12 0.47 0.75 -11.72
N LEU A 13 -0.22 1.08 -12.81
CA LEU A 13 0.32 1.18 -14.15
C LEU A 13 -0.13 2.50 -14.76
N VAL A 14 0.82 3.27 -15.27
CA VAL A 14 0.58 4.57 -15.90
C VAL A 14 0.75 4.41 -17.41
N ARG A 15 -0.35 4.56 -18.16
CA ARG A 15 -0.32 4.43 -19.62
C ARG A 15 0.27 5.67 -20.30
N GLU A 16 -0.06 6.84 -19.77
CA GLU A 16 0.32 8.13 -20.33
C GLU A 16 0.51 9.14 -19.20
N LEU A 17 1.64 9.86 -19.21
CA LEU A 17 1.87 10.93 -18.25
C LEU A 17 1.05 12.15 -18.67
N THR A 18 0.03 12.51 -17.89
CA THR A 18 -0.84 13.66 -18.19
C THR A 18 -0.46 14.85 -17.33
N ILE A 19 -0.35 16.04 -17.93
CA ILE A 19 -0.02 17.30 -17.26
C ILE A 19 -1.06 18.35 -17.63
N VAL A 20 -1.59 19.07 -16.64
CA VAL A 20 -2.38 20.29 -16.86
C VAL A 20 -1.55 21.50 -16.50
N ALA A 21 -1.38 22.43 -17.43
CA ALA A 21 -0.59 23.64 -17.24
C ALA A 21 -1.42 24.90 -17.52
N GLU A 22 -1.14 25.96 -16.76
CA GLU A 22 -1.74 27.26 -16.99
C GLU A 22 -1.09 27.87 -18.25
N ALA A 23 -1.92 28.29 -19.21
CA ALA A 23 -1.45 28.95 -20.41
C ALA A 23 -0.88 30.35 -20.08
N PRO A 24 0.17 30.81 -20.78
CA PRO A 24 0.62 32.20 -20.68
C PRO A 24 -0.53 33.18 -20.99
N ARG A 25 -0.53 34.38 -20.39
CA ARG A 25 -1.58 35.40 -20.60
C ARG A 25 -1.87 35.62 -22.09
N GLY A 26 -3.12 35.38 -22.49
CA GLY A 26 -3.58 35.49 -23.88
C GLY A 26 -3.52 34.21 -24.71
N GLY A 27 -2.94 33.13 -24.17
CA GLY A 27 -2.98 31.79 -24.75
C GLY A 27 -4.39 31.19 -24.63
N LYS A 28 -4.97 30.78 -25.76
CA LYS A 28 -6.20 29.99 -25.76
C LYS A 28 -5.92 28.59 -25.22
N THR A 29 -6.95 27.97 -24.62
CA THR A 29 -7.00 26.52 -24.37
C THR A 29 -6.63 25.81 -25.68
N SER A 30 -5.48 25.15 -25.73
CA SER A 30 -5.01 24.45 -26.94
C SER A 30 -5.42 22.98 -26.88
N GLU A 31 -5.56 22.36 -28.06
CA GLU A 31 -5.60 20.90 -28.16
C GLU A 31 -4.34 20.30 -27.53
N PRO A 32 -4.45 19.09 -26.96
CA PRO A 32 -3.32 18.46 -26.28
C PRO A 32 -2.16 18.26 -27.25
N ALA A 33 -1.00 18.80 -26.90
CA ALA A 33 0.24 18.36 -27.53
C ALA A 33 0.49 16.93 -27.03
N GLN A 34 0.33 15.96 -27.93
CA GLN A 34 0.53 14.55 -27.65
C GLN A 34 1.81 14.08 -28.34
N THR A 35 2.76 13.64 -27.53
CA THR A 35 3.90 12.83 -27.96
C THR A 35 3.75 11.45 -27.32
N ASP A 36 4.40 10.41 -27.85
CA ASP A 36 4.28 9.07 -27.29
C ASP A 36 4.49 9.07 -25.77
N GLY A 37 3.45 8.67 -25.01
CA GLY A 37 3.47 8.57 -23.56
C GLY A 37 3.30 9.88 -22.76
N LEU A 38 3.12 11.05 -23.39
CA LEU A 38 2.95 12.34 -22.71
C LEU A 38 1.78 13.14 -23.30
N ARG A 39 0.88 13.60 -22.43
CA ARG A 39 -0.23 14.50 -22.76
C ARG A 39 -0.14 15.79 -21.96
N ILE A 40 -0.01 16.93 -22.66
CA ILE A 40 -0.05 18.25 -22.03
C ILE A 40 -1.36 18.94 -22.40
N ARG A 41 -2.12 19.37 -21.39
CA ARG A 41 -3.34 20.17 -21.55
C ARG A 41 -3.11 21.57 -21.02
N LEU A 42 -3.28 22.57 -21.88
CA LEU A 42 -3.26 23.98 -21.48
C LEU A 42 -4.65 24.44 -21.06
N SER A 43 -4.75 25.18 -19.97
CA SER A 43 -5.98 25.83 -19.51
C SER A 43 -5.68 27.24 -19.01
N ASP A 44 -6.64 28.16 -19.10
CA ASP A 44 -6.52 29.42 -18.39
C ASP A 44 -6.79 29.24 -16.88
N ARG A 45 -6.46 30.27 -16.09
CA ARG A 45 -6.63 30.24 -14.64
C ARG A 45 -8.06 29.98 -14.18
N LYS A 46 -9.06 30.47 -14.94
CA LYS A 46 -10.47 30.40 -14.57
C LYS A 46 -11.03 28.98 -14.73
N HIS A 47 -10.52 28.24 -15.72
CA HIS A 47 -10.97 26.89 -16.05
C HIS A 47 -9.94 25.80 -15.65
N PHE A 48 -8.91 26.15 -14.87
CA PHE A 48 -7.81 25.23 -14.54
C PHE A 48 -8.29 24.02 -13.72
N GLY A 49 -9.11 24.23 -12.69
CA GLY A 49 -9.61 23.14 -11.84
C GLY A 49 -10.50 22.17 -12.60
N ALA A 50 -11.42 22.68 -13.43
CA ALA A 50 -12.24 21.85 -14.32
C ALA A 50 -11.39 21.05 -15.30
N ALA A 51 -10.40 21.68 -15.94
CA ALA A 51 -9.47 21.00 -16.84
C ALA A 51 -8.68 19.91 -16.10
N LEU A 52 -8.25 20.17 -14.86
CA LEU A 52 -7.56 19.22 -14.00
C LEU A 52 -8.47 18.05 -13.60
N LEU A 53 -9.72 18.30 -13.21
CA LEU A 53 -10.71 17.26 -12.89
C LEU A 53 -10.90 16.30 -14.08
N PHE A 54 -11.15 16.84 -15.27
CA PHE A 54 -11.36 16.05 -16.48
C PHE A 54 -10.09 15.32 -16.94
N ALA A 55 -8.93 15.94 -16.82
CA ALA A 55 -7.65 15.29 -17.11
C ALA A 55 -7.29 14.22 -16.08
N THR A 56 -7.76 14.36 -14.84
CA THR A 56 -7.57 13.37 -13.77
C THR A 56 -8.49 12.18 -13.96
N GLY A 57 -9.75 12.40 -14.32
CA GLY A 57 -10.74 11.33 -14.44
C GLY A 57 -11.02 10.63 -13.09
N SER A 58 -11.39 9.35 -13.08
CA SER A 58 -11.62 8.49 -14.25
C SER A 58 -12.84 8.92 -15.07
N THR A 59 -13.02 8.39 -16.29
CA THR A 59 -14.22 8.66 -17.11
C THR A 59 -15.50 8.37 -16.36
N THR A 60 -15.58 7.21 -15.70
CA THR A 60 -16.73 6.79 -14.91
C THR A 60 -17.01 7.74 -13.74
N HIS A 61 -15.97 8.23 -13.06
CA HIS A 61 -16.12 9.23 -12.00
C HIS A 61 -16.75 10.53 -12.54
N ILE A 62 -16.27 11.02 -13.70
CA ILE A 62 -16.81 12.23 -14.34
C ILE A 62 -18.28 12.04 -14.75
N GLU A 63 -18.65 10.85 -15.24
CA GLU A 63 -20.02 10.51 -15.59
C GLU A 63 -20.95 10.54 -14.37
N GLN A 64 -20.51 9.99 -13.22
CA GLN A 64 -21.27 10.07 -11.97
C GLN A 64 -21.48 11.52 -11.51
N LEU A 65 -20.44 12.38 -11.61
CA LEU A 65 -20.57 13.81 -11.29
C LEU A 65 -21.53 14.54 -12.26
N ARG A 66 -21.49 14.19 -13.55
CA ARG A 66 -22.42 14.73 -14.55
C ARG A 66 -23.87 14.34 -14.27
N GLU A 67 -24.12 13.12 -13.82
CA GLU A 67 -25.45 12.68 -13.42
C GLU A 67 -25.99 13.51 -12.26
N ILE A 68 -25.16 13.77 -11.24
CA ILE A 68 -25.53 14.63 -10.11
C ILE A 68 -25.77 16.08 -10.57
N ALA A 69 -24.91 16.61 -11.43
CA ALA A 69 -25.07 17.94 -12.01
C ALA A 69 -26.41 18.06 -12.73
N SER A 70 -26.74 17.08 -13.58
CA SER A 70 -27.99 17.04 -14.35
C SER A 70 -29.22 17.02 -13.45
N LYS A 71 -29.23 16.19 -12.39
CA LYS A 71 -30.31 16.16 -11.38
C LYS A 71 -30.52 17.51 -10.67
N LYS A 72 -29.49 18.37 -10.65
CA LYS A 72 -29.55 19.72 -10.07
C LYS A 72 -29.76 20.83 -11.12
N GLY A 73 -30.05 20.49 -12.38
CA GLY A 73 -30.23 21.45 -13.46
C GLY A 73 -28.94 22.16 -13.88
N MET A 74 -27.78 21.52 -13.68
CA MET A 74 -26.46 22.01 -14.05
C MET A 74 -25.81 21.11 -15.11
N ARG A 75 -24.78 21.61 -15.79
CA ARG A 75 -24.00 20.87 -16.78
C ARG A 75 -22.52 20.92 -16.40
N LEU A 76 -21.90 19.77 -16.18
CA LEU A 76 -20.46 19.66 -15.93
C LEU A 76 -19.71 19.41 -17.25
N GLU A 77 -18.97 20.42 -17.67
CA GLU A 77 -18.20 20.46 -18.92
C GLU A 77 -16.71 20.64 -18.63
N ALA A 78 -15.87 20.47 -19.65
CA ALA A 78 -14.42 20.44 -19.48
C ALA A 78 -13.81 21.81 -19.12
N ASP A 79 -14.60 22.87 -19.17
CA ASP A 79 -14.29 24.23 -18.75
C ASP A 79 -14.97 24.62 -17.42
N GLY A 80 -15.83 23.78 -16.85
CA GLY A 80 -16.41 23.97 -15.52
C GLY A 80 -17.84 23.51 -15.36
N LEU A 81 -18.42 23.84 -14.20
CA LEU A 81 -19.82 23.56 -13.88
C LEU A 81 -20.68 24.77 -14.22
N HIS A 82 -21.71 24.58 -15.04
CA HIS A 82 -22.55 25.65 -15.55
C HIS A 82 -24.02 25.47 -15.18
N LYS A 83 -24.73 26.59 -15.00
CA LYS A 83 -26.19 26.66 -14.97
C LYS A 83 -26.64 27.60 -16.07
N CYS A 84 -27.36 27.08 -17.07
CA CYS A 84 -27.62 27.79 -18.32
C CYS A 84 -26.31 28.26 -18.99
N ARG A 85 -26.09 29.59 -19.08
CA ARG A 85 -24.88 30.21 -19.65
C ARG A 85 -23.88 30.70 -18.59
N THR A 86 -24.19 30.51 -17.30
CA THR A 86 -23.39 31.04 -16.20
C THR A 86 -22.48 29.95 -15.66
N LEU A 87 -21.17 30.23 -15.61
CA LEU A 87 -20.20 29.41 -14.91
C LEU A 87 -20.43 29.55 -13.40
N ILE A 88 -20.75 28.44 -12.75
CA ILE A 88 -20.97 28.34 -11.30
C ILE A 88 -19.67 28.05 -10.57
N ALA A 89 -18.84 27.14 -11.11
CA ALA A 89 -17.56 26.76 -10.50
C ALA A 89 -16.55 26.32 -11.57
N GLY A 90 -15.31 26.79 -11.44
CA GLY A 90 -14.17 26.43 -12.30
C GLY A 90 -13.02 25.73 -11.56
N ASP A 91 -13.02 25.77 -10.23
CA ASP A 91 -12.09 25.03 -9.37
C ASP A 91 -12.63 23.63 -9.02
N GLU A 92 -11.76 22.64 -8.78
CA GLU A 92 -12.20 21.28 -8.42
C GLU A 92 -13.04 21.27 -7.14
N ALA A 93 -12.57 21.94 -6.08
CA ALA A 93 -13.26 21.94 -4.79
C ALA A 93 -14.62 22.63 -4.88
N ASP A 94 -14.69 23.76 -5.59
CA ASP A 94 -15.93 24.49 -5.82
C ASP A 94 -16.93 23.68 -6.66
N ILE A 95 -16.45 22.88 -7.63
CA ILE A 95 -17.30 21.98 -8.41
C ILE A 95 -17.93 20.92 -7.49
N TYR A 96 -17.14 20.23 -6.66
CA TYR A 96 -17.69 19.26 -5.69
C TYR A 96 -18.69 19.94 -4.74
N HIS A 97 -18.34 21.11 -4.19
CA HIS A 97 -19.20 21.85 -3.28
C HIS A 97 -20.53 22.24 -3.93
N ALA A 98 -20.52 22.78 -5.14
CA ALA A 98 -21.73 23.14 -5.88
C ALA A 98 -22.61 21.91 -6.20
N LEU A 99 -22.01 20.74 -6.38
CA LEU A 99 -22.71 19.46 -6.51
C LEU A 99 -23.22 18.90 -5.17
N GLY A 100 -22.91 19.53 -4.04
CA GLY A 100 -23.27 19.05 -2.70
C GLY A 100 -22.46 17.84 -2.25
N LEU A 101 -21.20 17.77 -2.69
CA LEU A 101 -20.26 16.71 -2.35
C LEU A 101 -19.08 17.32 -1.59
N PRO A 102 -18.48 16.58 -0.62
CA PRO A 102 -17.13 16.89 -0.18
C PRO A 102 -16.13 16.73 -1.34
N PHE A 103 -14.94 17.30 -1.21
CA PHE A 103 -13.85 17.01 -2.13
C PHE A 103 -13.51 15.51 -2.09
N ILE A 104 -13.46 14.88 -3.27
CA ILE A 104 -13.09 13.47 -3.41
C ILE A 104 -11.62 13.43 -3.85
N ASP A 105 -10.77 12.84 -3.01
CA ASP A 105 -9.36 12.60 -3.31
C ASP A 105 -9.19 11.90 -4.67
N PRO A 106 -8.25 12.35 -5.54
CA PRO A 106 -7.99 11.76 -6.86
C PRO A 106 -7.87 10.23 -6.88
N GLU A 107 -7.26 9.66 -5.85
CA GLU A 107 -7.01 8.22 -5.72
C GLU A 107 -8.31 7.42 -5.62
N LEU A 108 -9.40 8.01 -5.12
CA LEU A 108 -10.70 7.36 -5.02
C LEU A 108 -11.53 7.42 -6.30
N ARG A 109 -11.14 8.25 -7.29
CA ARG A 109 -11.94 8.58 -8.49
C ARG A 109 -11.91 7.49 -9.55
N GLU A 110 -12.33 6.30 -9.16
CA GLU A 110 -12.33 5.09 -9.99
C GLU A 110 -13.74 4.72 -10.49
N GLY A 111 -14.78 5.48 -10.14
CA GLY A 111 -16.15 5.22 -10.56
C GLY A 111 -16.76 3.99 -9.89
N ARG A 112 -16.32 3.69 -8.67
CA ARG A 112 -16.88 2.64 -7.80
C ARG A 112 -17.99 3.29 -6.98
N ASN A 113 -17.91 3.18 -5.65
CA ASN A 113 -18.87 3.71 -4.70
C ASN A 113 -18.44 5.04 -4.07
N GLU A 114 -17.37 5.70 -4.54
CA GLU A 114 -16.82 6.90 -3.91
C GLU A 114 -17.82 8.07 -3.89
N VAL A 115 -18.57 8.26 -4.98
CA VAL A 115 -19.58 9.33 -5.08
C VAL A 115 -20.78 9.04 -4.17
N GLU A 116 -21.19 7.77 -4.06
CA GLU A 116 -22.25 7.35 -3.15
C GLU A 116 -21.83 7.55 -1.68
N LEU A 117 -20.60 7.18 -1.33
CA LEU A 117 -20.03 7.41 0.00
C LEU A 117 -19.91 8.91 0.31
N ALA A 118 -19.51 9.71 -0.67
CA ALA A 118 -19.43 11.17 -0.56
C ALA A 118 -20.80 11.79 -0.24
N LEU A 119 -21.86 11.39 -0.96
CA LEU A 119 -23.23 11.84 -0.70
C LEU A 119 -23.72 11.47 0.71
N LYS A 120 -23.28 10.32 1.23
CA LYS A 120 -23.63 9.85 2.59
C LYS A 120 -22.73 10.44 3.68
N GLY A 121 -21.73 11.25 3.34
CA GLY A 121 -20.74 11.76 4.29
C GLY A 121 -19.87 10.66 4.91
N LYS A 122 -19.63 9.57 4.17
CA LYS A 122 -18.92 8.37 4.62
C LYS A 122 -17.57 8.14 3.92
N LEU A 123 -16.99 9.16 3.31
CA LEU A 123 -15.63 9.04 2.76
C LEU A 123 -14.63 8.80 3.90
N PRO A 124 -13.72 7.84 3.75
CA PRO A 124 -12.68 7.62 4.74
C PRO A 124 -11.65 8.76 4.71
N LYS A 125 -11.08 9.08 5.86
CA LYS A 125 -9.83 9.85 5.90
C LYS A 125 -8.70 8.89 5.51
N LEU A 126 -8.13 9.09 4.33
CA LEU A 126 -7.09 8.22 3.78
C LEU A 126 -5.77 8.34 4.55
N VAL A 127 -5.02 7.25 4.59
CA VAL A 127 -3.63 7.25 5.06
C VAL A 127 -2.75 8.18 4.23
N THR A 128 -1.73 8.74 4.85
CA THR A 128 -0.69 9.59 4.25
C THR A 128 0.70 9.09 4.61
N ASP A 129 1.73 9.55 3.90
CA ASP A 129 3.12 9.24 4.23
C ASP A 129 3.48 9.63 5.67
N GLN A 130 2.90 10.74 6.18
CA GLN A 130 3.16 11.25 7.53
C GLN A 130 2.50 10.43 8.65
N ASP A 131 1.51 9.59 8.32
CA ASP A 131 0.90 8.71 9.31
C ASP A 131 1.81 7.54 9.67
N LEU A 132 2.74 7.18 8.78
CA LEU A 132 3.60 6.01 8.94
C LEU A 132 4.74 6.27 9.93
N ARG A 133 4.93 5.34 10.85
CA ARG A 133 5.90 5.38 11.95
C ARG A 133 7.07 4.42 11.76
N GLY A 134 6.98 3.48 10.82
CA GLY A 134 8.09 2.61 10.45
C GLY A 134 7.71 1.55 9.42
N ASN A 135 8.68 0.74 9.02
CA ASN A 135 8.51 -0.39 8.09
C ASN A 135 8.74 -1.74 8.80
N LEU A 136 8.19 -2.82 8.24
CA LEU A 136 8.26 -4.16 8.85
C LEU A 136 8.79 -5.25 7.91
N HIS A 137 9.15 -4.93 6.67
CA HIS A 137 9.65 -5.90 5.70
C HIS A 137 10.80 -5.28 4.90
N CYS A 138 12.01 -5.49 5.40
CA CYS A 138 13.25 -5.00 4.83
C CYS A 138 14.34 -6.06 5.00
N HIS A 139 15.22 -6.13 4.01
CA HIS A 139 16.28 -7.12 3.89
C HIS A 139 17.63 -6.44 4.11
N THR A 140 18.60 -7.24 4.54
CA THR A 140 19.97 -6.81 4.83
C THR A 140 20.96 -7.72 4.11
N ASP A 141 22.24 -7.40 4.22
CA ASP A 141 23.34 -8.27 3.75
C ASP A 141 23.42 -9.63 4.45
N ALA A 142 22.56 -9.90 5.43
CA ALA A 142 22.41 -11.22 6.03
C ALA A 142 21.67 -12.22 5.12
N SER A 143 20.82 -11.77 4.19
CA SER A 143 20.27 -12.59 3.10
C SER A 143 20.70 -12.08 1.73
N ASP A 144 19.93 -11.19 1.13
CA ASP A 144 20.01 -10.75 -0.25
C ASP A 144 19.83 -9.24 -0.42
N GLY A 145 19.77 -8.51 0.71
CA GLY A 145 19.96 -7.07 0.73
C GLY A 145 21.42 -6.70 0.48
N THR A 146 21.67 -5.43 0.18
CA THR A 146 23.01 -4.91 -0.15
C THR A 146 23.70 -4.24 1.02
N GLU A 147 23.02 -4.06 2.15
CA GLU A 147 23.44 -3.18 3.25
C GLU A 147 23.34 -3.86 4.61
N THR A 148 24.27 -3.51 5.51
CA THR A 148 24.24 -4.02 6.88
C THR A 148 22.98 -3.61 7.64
N LEU A 149 22.62 -4.39 8.66
CA LEU A 149 21.56 -4.05 9.61
C LEU A 149 21.72 -2.64 10.21
N GLU A 150 22.95 -2.25 10.60
CA GLU A 150 23.20 -0.91 11.15
C GLU A 150 22.96 0.19 10.11
N THR A 151 23.38 -0.02 8.86
CA THR A 151 23.19 0.93 7.77
C THR A 151 21.71 1.13 7.46
N MET A 152 20.95 0.04 7.27
CA MET A 152 19.51 0.10 6.98
C MET A 152 18.71 0.74 8.12
N ALA A 153 19.03 0.39 9.38
CA ALA A 153 18.39 0.98 10.55
C ALA A 153 18.66 2.50 10.65
N LYS A 154 19.91 2.95 10.41
CA LYS A 154 20.25 4.37 10.38
C LYS A 154 19.51 5.11 9.26
N ALA A 155 19.49 4.55 8.06
CA ALA A 155 18.81 5.15 6.90
C ALA A 155 17.30 5.26 7.13
N THR A 156 16.69 4.27 7.78
CA THR A 156 15.28 4.27 8.19
C THR A 156 15.03 5.37 9.23
N ARG A 157 15.87 5.47 10.26
CA ARG A 157 15.77 6.52 11.28
C ARG A 157 15.93 7.93 10.72
N GLN A 158 16.82 8.13 9.75
CA GLN A 158 17.04 9.42 9.08
C GLN A 158 15.80 9.92 8.31
N ARG A 159 14.91 9.00 7.91
CA ARG A 159 13.62 9.32 7.29
C ARG A 159 12.52 9.68 8.31
N GLY A 160 12.85 9.71 9.60
CA GLY A 160 11.92 10.08 10.67
C GLY A 160 11.07 8.93 11.19
N PHE A 161 11.32 7.69 10.75
CA PHE A 161 10.66 6.52 11.30
C PHE A 161 11.15 6.21 12.73
N GLU A 162 10.24 5.74 13.56
CA GLU A 162 10.42 5.32 14.95
C GLU A 162 10.85 3.84 15.06
N TYR A 163 10.69 3.05 14.00
CA TYR A 163 11.15 1.67 13.97
C TYR A 163 11.50 1.16 12.57
N PHE A 164 12.37 0.14 12.58
CA PHE A 164 12.80 -0.62 11.41
C PHE A 164 12.57 -2.10 11.68
N GLY A 165 11.74 -2.77 10.90
CA GLY A 165 11.58 -4.21 10.95
C GLY A 165 12.49 -4.88 9.94
N VAL A 166 13.48 -5.60 10.45
CA VAL A 166 14.30 -6.50 9.65
C VAL A 166 13.52 -7.80 9.43
N ALA A 167 13.52 -8.33 8.20
CA ALA A 167 12.80 -9.53 7.82
C ALA A 167 13.55 -10.26 6.69
N ASP A 168 14.83 -10.56 6.90
CA ASP A 168 15.61 -11.37 5.95
C ASP A 168 14.97 -12.74 5.69
N HIS A 169 15.37 -13.38 4.59
CA HIS A 169 14.77 -14.65 4.18
C HIS A 169 15.15 -15.83 5.08
N SER A 170 14.22 -16.79 5.19
CA SER A 170 14.44 -18.05 5.90
C SER A 170 15.23 -19.09 5.09
N LYS A 171 15.73 -20.12 5.80
CA LYS A 171 16.66 -21.15 5.34
C LYS A 171 16.38 -21.78 3.96
N SER A 172 15.12 -22.01 3.60
CA SER A 172 14.73 -22.64 2.33
C SER A 172 14.88 -21.73 1.12
N ALA A 173 15.03 -20.42 1.33
CA ALA A 173 15.36 -19.45 0.30
C ALA A 173 16.85 -19.54 -0.08
N HIS A 174 17.31 -20.71 -0.52
CA HIS A 174 18.68 -20.93 -0.96
C HIS A 174 19.10 -19.99 -2.10
N TYR A 175 18.14 -19.49 -2.88
CA TYR A 175 18.36 -18.52 -3.95
C TYR A 175 18.69 -17.11 -3.44
N ALA A 176 18.47 -16.84 -2.14
CA ALA A 176 18.60 -15.54 -1.51
C ALA A 176 19.42 -15.59 -0.19
N GLY A 177 20.22 -16.63 0.02
CA GLY A 177 21.10 -16.70 1.19
C GLY A 177 20.37 -16.85 2.54
N GLY A 178 19.23 -17.54 2.57
CA GLY A 178 18.40 -17.68 3.78
C GLY A 178 19.15 -18.11 5.05
N LEU A 179 18.83 -17.49 6.17
CA LEU A 179 19.63 -17.58 7.40
C LEU A 179 19.57 -18.98 8.05
N SER A 180 20.63 -19.36 8.76
CA SER A 180 20.65 -20.45 9.73
C SER A 180 20.21 -19.98 11.12
N LEU A 181 19.93 -20.91 12.04
CA LEU A 181 19.61 -20.57 13.43
C LEU A 181 20.75 -19.81 14.14
N GLU A 182 22.00 -20.06 13.75
CA GLU A 182 23.15 -19.36 14.29
C GLU A 182 23.23 -17.91 13.79
N GLU A 183 22.99 -17.70 12.50
CA GLU A 183 22.94 -16.37 11.87
C GLU A 183 21.77 -15.54 12.42
N ILE A 184 20.60 -16.13 12.64
CA ILE A 184 19.47 -15.48 13.34
C ILE A 184 19.91 -15.02 14.74
N ALA A 185 20.57 -15.89 15.50
CA ALA A 185 21.04 -15.54 16.83
C ALA A 185 22.09 -14.41 16.79
N GLN A 186 22.95 -14.37 15.76
CA GLN A 186 23.89 -13.27 15.54
C GLN A 186 23.18 -11.97 15.20
N GLN A 187 22.23 -11.98 14.26
CA GLN A 187 21.45 -10.81 13.88
C GLN A 187 20.66 -10.26 15.08
N HIS A 188 20.06 -11.13 15.89
CA HIS A 188 19.37 -10.74 17.12
C HIS A 188 20.32 -10.05 18.12
N ARG A 189 21.54 -10.57 18.32
CA ARG A 189 22.54 -9.94 19.18
C ARG A 189 22.94 -8.56 18.67
N GLU A 190 23.12 -8.39 17.36
CA GLU A 190 23.45 -7.09 16.80
C GLU A 190 22.27 -6.11 16.88
N ALA A 191 21.04 -6.55 16.59
CA ALA A 191 19.84 -5.75 16.78
C ALA A 191 19.69 -5.29 18.24
N ASP A 192 19.95 -6.17 19.22
CA ASP A 192 19.90 -5.81 20.65
C ASP A 192 21.03 -4.83 21.04
N ARG A 193 22.22 -4.97 20.46
CA ARG A 193 23.35 -4.03 20.64
C ARG A 193 23.02 -2.65 20.06
N LEU A 194 22.46 -2.61 18.85
CA LEU A 194 22.06 -1.39 18.16
C LEU A 194 20.88 -0.71 18.88
N ASN A 195 19.89 -1.46 19.33
CA ASN A 195 18.77 -0.94 20.11
C ASN A 195 19.24 -0.24 21.40
N LYS A 196 20.26 -0.79 22.09
CA LYS A 196 20.88 -0.11 23.25
C LYS A 196 21.53 1.23 22.86
N ARG A 197 22.13 1.32 21.67
CA ARG A 197 22.77 2.54 21.14
C ARG A 197 21.76 3.58 20.66
N PHE A 198 20.67 3.16 20.02
CA PHE A 198 19.64 4.06 19.49
C PHE A 198 18.72 4.63 20.57
N GLY A 199 18.58 3.95 21.71
CA GLY A 199 17.81 4.42 22.84
C GLY A 199 16.31 4.11 22.71
N LYS A 200 15.47 4.98 23.26
CA LYS A 200 14.03 4.74 23.41
C LYS A 200 13.17 5.24 22.25
N ASP A 201 13.71 6.14 21.42
CA ASP A 201 12.96 6.83 20.36
C ASP A 201 13.05 6.11 19.00
N PHE A 202 13.86 5.05 18.91
CA PHE A 202 13.98 4.23 17.71
C PHE A 202 14.22 2.76 18.07
N ARG A 203 13.61 1.83 17.34
CA ARG A 203 13.79 0.38 17.59
C ARG A 203 13.92 -0.43 16.30
N ILE A 204 14.92 -1.30 16.26
CA ILE A 204 14.95 -2.45 15.36
C ILE A 204 14.03 -3.54 15.92
N LEU A 205 12.99 -3.87 15.16
CA LEU A 205 12.08 -4.99 15.43
C LEU A 205 12.61 -6.23 14.71
N LYS A 206 12.79 -7.32 15.45
CA LYS A 206 13.45 -8.53 14.96
C LYS A 206 12.42 -9.44 14.28
N GLY A 207 12.34 -9.39 12.95
CA GLY A 207 11.44 -10.24 12.17
C GLY A 207 12.18 -11.22 11.29
N ILE A 208 11.40 -11.95 10.49
CA ILE A 208 11.87 -12.87 9.46
C ILE A 208 10.81 -12.93 8.36
N GLU A 209 11.23 -13.02 7.10
CA GLU A 209 10.37 -13.52 6.04
C GLU A 209 10.51 -15.04 5.95
N SER A 210 9.56 -15.74 6.55
CA SER A 210 9.51 -17.20 6.55
C SER A 210 8.79 -17.70 5.32
N ASP A 211 9.49 -18.55 4.56
CA ASP A 211 8.92 -19.30 3.46
C ASP A 211 7.73 -20.16 3.94
N ILE A 212 6.64 -20.11 3.18
CA ILE A 212 5.55 -21.06 3.30
C ILE A 212 5.92 -22.27 2.45
N LEU A 213 6.19 -23.42 3.06
CA LEU A 213 6.56 -24.65 2.35
C LEU A 213 5.39 -25.21 1.54
N ALA A 214 5.66 -26.20 0.67
CA ALA A 214 4.65 -26.75 -0.25
C ALA A 214 3.43 -27.35 0.46
N ASP A 215 3.60 -27.83 1.70
CA ASP A 215 2.53 -28.36 2.54
C ASP A 215 1.81 -27.27 3.36
N GLY A 216 2.29 -26.03 3.32
CA GLY A 216 1.75 -24.86 4.05
C GLY A 216 2.34 -24.66 5.45
N SER A 217 3.33 -25.45 5.86
CA SER A 217 4.12 -25.17 7.07
C SER A 217 5.07 -23.99 6.85
N LEU A 218 5.55 -23.38 7.95
CA LEU A 218 6.55 -22.32 7.92
C LEU A 218 7.96 -22.91 7.95
N ASP A 219 8.89 -22.23 7.30
CA ASP A 219 10.27 -22.67 7.13
C ASP A 219 11.16 -22.40 8.36
N TYR A 220 10.71 -22.83 9.54
CA TYR A 220 11.47 -23.00 10.78
C TYR A 220 10.65 -23.80 11.81
N PRO A 221 11.30 -24.47 12.78
CA PRO A 221 10.58 -25.03 13.92
C PRO A 221 9.99 -23.90 14.79
N ASP A 222 8.88 -24.18 15.46
CA ASP A 222 8.16 -23.24 16.33
C ASP A 222 9.07 -22.54 17.35
N GLU A 223 10.04 -23.25 17.93
CA GLU A 223 10.97 -22.70 18.92
C GLU A 223 11.90 -21.62 18.34
N ALA A 224 12.18 -21.66 17.04
CA ALA A 224 12.88 -20.57 16.36
C ALA A 224 11.90 -19.43 16.06
N LEU A 225 10.72 -19.74 15.51
CA LEU A 225 9.71 -18.74 15.14
C LEU A 225 9.25 -17.89 16.34
N LYS A 226 9.14 -18.48 17.54
CA LYS A 226 8.75 -17.80 18.78
C LYS A 226 9.75 -16.73 19.26
N GLN A 227 10.98 -16.73 18.75
CA GLN A 227 12.03 -15.79 19.14
C GLN A 227 11.89 -14.43 18.46
N PHE A 228 11.25 -14.39 17.29
CA PHE A 228 11.01 -13.16 16.55
C PHE A 228 9.94 -12.28 17.22
N ASP A 229 10.03 -10.97 17.00
CA ASP A 229 9.00 -10.01 17.33
C ASP A 229 7.79 -10.14 16.40
N PHE A 230 8.02 -10.50 15.13
CA PHE A 230 6.99 -10.79 14.13
C PHE A 230 7.50 -11.76 13.05
N VAL A 231 6.59 -12.41 12.33
CA VAL A 231 6.91 -13.29 11.18
C VAL A 231 6.07 -12.85 9.98
N VAL A 232 6.75 -12.56 8.86
CA VAL A 232 6.11 -12.41 7.54
C VAL A 232 6.13 -13.76 6.87
N ALA A 233 4.97 -14.30 6.49
CA ALA A 233 4.87 -15.57 5.79
C ALA A 233 4.56 -15.33 4.30
N SER A 234 5.41 -15.87 3.43
CA SER A 234 5.37 -15.60 1.99
C SER A 234 5.57 -16.86 1.16
N ILE A 235 5.01 -16.89 -0.06
CA ILE A 235 5.27 -17.98 -1.03
C ILE A 235 6.29 -17.50 -2.06
N HIS A 236 7.43 -18.19 -2.13
CA HIS A 236 8.48 -17.91 -3.12
C HIS A 236 8.68 -18.99 -4.18
N GLY A 237 7.95 -20.09 -4.09
CA GLY A 237 8.07 -21.21 -5.01
C GLY A 237 6.79 -22.00 -5.19
N ARG A 238 6.83 -22.93 -6.14
CA ARG A 238 5.68 -23.79 -6.52
C ARG A 238 4.44 -22.97 -6.94
N PHE A 239 4.64 -21.91 -7.71
CA PHE A 239 3.56 -21.02 -8.18
C PHE A 239 2.52 -21.68 -9.09
N LYS A 240 2.78 -22.89 -9.59
CA LYS A 240 1.90 -23.63 -10.52
C LYS A 240 0.96 -24.64 -9.83
N LEU A 241 0.85 -24.62 -8.50
CA LEU A 241 -0.18 -25.38 -7.80
C LEU A 241 -1.57 -24.89 -8.26
N ASP A 242 -2.55 -25.80 -8.28
CA ASP A 242 -3.92 -25.40 -8.61
C ASP A 242 -4.50 -24.46 -7.54
N ARG A 243 -5.52 -23.68 -7.92
CA ARG A 243 -6.15 -22.66 -7.07
C ARG A 243 -6.54 -23.19 -5.69
N LYS A 244 -7.06 -24.42 -5.61
CA LYS A 244 -7.51 -25.01 -4.33
C LYS A 244 -6.31 -25.37 -3.48
N ALA A 245 -5.31 -26.05 -4.04
CA ALA A 245 -4.09 -26.42 -3.32
C ALA A 245 -3.32 -25.20 -2.81
N GLN A 246 -3.10 -24.19 -3.65
CA GLN A 246 -2.38 -22.97 -3.27
C GLN A 246 -3.14 -22.17 -2.20
N THR A 247 -4.47 -22.11 -2.29
CA THR A 247 -5.30 -21.50 -1.23
C THR A 247 -5.12 -22.24 0.09
N GLN A 248 -5.19 -23.58 0.11
CA GLN A 248 -5.03 -24.35 1.35
C GLN A 248 -3.64 -24.19 1.98
N ARG A 249 -2.60 -24.09 1.14
CA ARG A 249 -1.24 -23.80 1.58
C ARG A 249 -1.16 -22.48 2.35
N LEU A 250 -1.75 -21.40 1.82
CA LEU A 250 -1.85 -20.11 2.52
C LEU A 250 -2.68 -20.21 3.80
N LEU A 251 -3.85 -20.87 3.75
CA LEU A 251 -4.72 -21.00 4.91
C LEU A 251 -4.03 -21.71 6.07
N ARG A 252 -3.22 -22.74 5.80
CA ARG A 252 -2.42 -23.42 6.81
C ARG A 252 -1.39 -22.47 7.44
N ALA A 253 -0.65 -21.72 6.63
CA ALA A 253 0.31 -20.73 7.13
C ALA A 253 -0.37 -19.63 7.96
N ILE A 254 -1.53 -19.12 7.52
CA ILE A 254 -2.31 -18.12 8.26
C ILE A 254 -2.78 -18.66 9.61
N SER A 255 -3.18 -19.93 9.67
CA SER A 255 -3.62 -20.54 10.92
C SER A 255 -2.48 -20.81 11.91
N HIS A 256 -1.22 -20.70 11.47
CA HIS A 256 -0.06 -20.96 12.31
C HIS A 256 0.09 -19.83 13.36
N PRO A 257 0.27 -20.16 14.65
CA PRO A 257 0.33 -19.18 15.73
C PRO A 257 1.35 -18.06 15.51
N CYS A 258 2.56 -18.39 15.04
CA CYS A 258 3.62 -17.39 14.87
C CYS A 258 3.39 -16.41 13.70
N THR A 259 2.47 -16.71 12.77
CA THR A 259 2.28 -15.88 11.57
C THR A 259 1.74 -14.51 11.95
N THR A 260 2.53 -13.47 11.67
CA THR A 260 2.16 -12.10 12.00
C THR A 260 1.54 -11.38 10.82
N ILE A 261 2.19 -11.49 9.66
CA ILE A 261 1.85 -10.81 8.41
C ILE A 261 1.87 -11.86 7.28
N ILE A 262 0.96 -11.78 6.30
CA ILE A 262 1.14 -12.45 5.00
C ILE A 262 1.78 -11.45 4.03
N GLY A 263 3.01 -11.75 3.59
CA GLY A 263 3.75 -10.95 2.62
C GLY A 263 3.26 -11.19 1.19
N HIS A 264 3.39 -10.17 0.33
CA HIS A 264 3.06 -10.16 -1.12
C HIS A 264 2.24 -11.37 -1.63
N MET A 265 0.99 -11.46 -1.15
CA MET A 265 0.23 -12.71 -1.06
C MET A 265 -0.15 -13.37 -2.39
N THR A 266 -0.05 -12.66 -3.51
CA THR A 266 -0.34 -13.22 -4.83
C THR A 266 0.94 -13.59 -5.57
N GLY A 267 2.10 -13.14 -5.08
CA GLY A 267 3.41 -13.32 -5.70
C GLY A 267 3.51 -12.71 -7.10
N ARG A 268 2.62 -11.78 -7.45
CA ARG A 268 2.62 -11.11 -8.75
C ARG A 268 3.87 -10.27 -8.92
N GLN A 269 4.26 -10.09 -10.18
CA GLN A 269 5.23 -9.09 -10.59
C GLN A 269 4.64 -8.32 -11.78
N LEU A 270 4.28 -7.06 -11.58
CA LEU A 270 3.73 -6.18 -12.59
C LEU A 270 4.62 -6.16 -13.84
N GLN A 271 4.00 -6.28 -15.01
CA GLN A 271 4.66 -6.36 -16.32
C GLN A 271 5.61 -7.56 -16.53
N ARG A 272 5.65 -8.54 -15.59
CA ARG A 272 6.57 -9.70 -15.69
C ARG A 272 5.89 -11.04 -15.47
N ARG A 273 5.13 -11.19 -14.38
CA ARG A 273 4.53 -12.45 -13.96
C ARG A 273 3.15 -12.21 -13.34
N PRO A 274 2.07 -12.85 -13.83
CA PRO A 274 0.80 -12.80 -13.13
C PRO A 274 0.93 -13.42 -11.73
N GLY A 275 0.01 -13.07 -10.82
CA GLY A 275 -0.06 -13.74 -9.53
C GLY A 275 -0.37 -15.23 -9.70
N TYR A 276 0.04 -16.06 -8.73
CA TYR A 276 -0.42 -17.44 -8.68
C TYR A 276 -1.90 -17.51 -8.29
N GLU A 277 -2.60 -18.54 -8.76
CA GLU A 277 -4.04 -18.67 -8.58
C GLU A 277 -4.41 -18.99 -7.13
N ILE A 278 -5.19 -18.12 -6.47
CA ILE A 278 -5.70 -18.31 -5.12
C ILE A 278 -7.13 -17.77 -4.97
N ASP A 279 -7.79 -18.19 -3.90
CA ASP A 279 -9.05 -17.62 -3.44
C ASP A 279 -8.78 -16.46 -2.46
N VAL A 280 -8.51 -15.28 -3.00
CA VAL A 280 -8.13 -14.09 -2.21
C VAL A 280 -9.17 -13.78 -1.13
N GLU A 281 -10.46 -13.90 -1.43
CA GLU A 281 -11.51 -13.67 -0.43
C GLU A 281 -11.38 -14.62 0.77
N LYS A 282 -11.19 -15.92 0.52
CA LYS A 282 -10.99 -16.90 1.60
C LYS A 282 -9.73 -16.63 2.41
N VAL A 283 -8.65 -16.22 1.74
CA VAL A 283 -7.37 -15.85 2.37
C VAL A 283 -7.58 -14.64 3.30
N LEU A 284 -8.25 -13.58 2.81
CA LEU A 284 -8.54 -12.39 3.63
C LEU A 284 -9.42 -12.70 4.84
N ARG A 285 -10.48 -13.51 4.66
CA ARG A 285 -11.32 -13.95 5.78
C ARG A 285 -10.54 -14.75 6.82
N ALA A 286 -9.60 -15.57 6.38
CA ALA A 286 -8.71 -16.30 7.30
C ALA A 286 -7.76 -15.34 8.02
N CYS A 287 -7.19 -14.36 7.33
CA CYS A 287 -6.37 -13.33 7.95
C CYS A 287 -7.12 -12.60 9.07
N ALA A 288 -8.35 -12.13 8.80
CA ALA A 288 -9.19 -11.50 9.82
C ALA A 288 -9.50 -12.45 10.99
N LYS A 289 -9.85 -13.71 10.71
CA LYS A 289 -10.16 -14.71 11.75
C LYS A 289 -8.97 -15.01 12.66
N HIS A 290 -7.76 -15.08 12.10
CA HIS A 290 -6.54 -15.44 12.81
C HIS A 290 -5.71 -14.23 13.26
N ASP A 291 -6.27 -13.02 13.15
CA ASP A 291 -5.60 -11.75 13.47
C ASP A 291 -4.26 -11.59 12.72
N VAL A 292 -4.16 -12.14 11.51
CA VAL A 292 -2.98 -12.04 10.64
C VAL A 292 -3.12 -10.80 9.75
N VAL A 293 -2.07 -9.97 9.76
CA VAL A 293 -2.05 -8.70 9.02
C VAL A 293 -1.77 -8.98 7.54
N VAL A 294 -2.40 -8.21 6.66
CA VAL A 294 -2.23 -8.34 5.21
C VAL A 294 -1.24 -7.31 4.70
N GLU A 295 -0.20 -7.74 4.01
CA GLU A 295 0.76 -6.82 3.40
C GLU A 295 0.21 -6.12 2.16
N ILE A 296 0.50 -4.81 2.07
CA ILE A 296 0.54 -3.99 0.87
C ILE A 296 2.02 -3.75 0.58
N ASN A 297 2.60 -4.63 -0.23
CA ASN A 297 3.99 -4.58 -0.62
C ASN A 297 4.16 -3.41 -1.59
N ALA A 298 4.95 -2.44 -1.17
CA ALA A 298 5.11 -1.16 -1.81
C ALA A 298 6.16 -1.17 -2.92
N HIS A 299 6.85 -2.29 -3.15
CA HIS A 299 7.80 -2.41 -4.25
C HIS A 299 7.07 -2.14 -5.59
N PRO A 300 7.57 -1.24 -6.47
CA PRO A 300 6.90 -0.87 -7.72
C PRO A 300 6.61 -2.03 -8.68
N TRP A 301 7.48 -3.05 -8.71
CA TRP A 301 7.23 -4.29 -9.45
C TRP A 301 6.17 -5.21 -8.83
N ARG A 302 5.70 -4.98 -7.59
CA ARG A 302 4.72 -5.84 -6.90
C ARG A 302 3.39 -5.13 -6.70
N LEU A 303 3.38 -4.06 -5.90
CA LEU A 303 2.16 -3.35 -5.44
C LEU A 303 1.08 -4.33 -4.97
N ASP A 304 1.44 -5.29 -4.11
CA ASP A 304 0.65 -6.48 -3.77
C ASP A 304 0.41 -6.57 -2.26
N LEU A 305 -0.80 -6.55 -1.71
CA LEU A 305 -2.09 -6.81 -2.34
C LEU A 305 -2.61 -5.70 -3.28
N ASP A 306 -3.19 -6.11 -4.41
CA ASP A 306 -3.89 -5.21 -5.33
C ASP A 306 -4.98 -4.38 -4.62
N TRP A 307 -4.97 -3.06 -4.86
CA TRP A 307 -5.88 -2.10 -4.22
C TRP A 307 -7.36 -2.44 -4.38
N ARG A 308 -7.74 -3.20 -5.41
CA ARG A 308 -9.12 -3.62 -5.64
C ARG A 308 -9.66 -4.50 -4.52
N TRP A 309 -8.77 -5.20 -3.80
CA TRP A 309 -9.12 -6.04 -2.64
C TRP A 309 -9.09 -5.32 -1.30
N HIS A 310 -8.57 -4.10 -1.20
CA HIS A 310 -8.42 -3.41 0.08
C HIS A 310 -9.76 -3.15 0.76
N GLN A 311 -10.81 -2.76 0.01
CA GLN A 311 -12.16 -2.60 0.57
C GLN A 311 -12.70 -3.91 1.17
N ALA A 312 -12.54 -5.03 0.48
CA ALA A 312 -12.95 -6.34 1.01
C ALA A 312 -12.15 -6.73 2.27
N ALA A 313 -10.85 -6.44 2.29
CA ALA A 313 -10.02 -6.66 3.47
C ALA A 313 -10.53 -5.84 4.67
N LEU A 314 -10.88 -4.57 4.47
CA LEU A 314 -11.46 -3.71 5.51
C LEU A 314 -12.83 -4.23 6.00
N GLU A 315 -13.70 -4.66 5.09
CA GLU A 315 -15.02 -5.22 5.41
C GLU A 315 -14.93 -6.51 6.24
N PHE A 316 -13.91 -7.33 6.00
CA PHE A 316 -13.65 -8.53 6.82
C PHE A 316 -12.97 -8.21 8.15
N GLY A 317 -12.50 -6.98 8.36
CA GLY A 317 -11.82 -6.57 9.57
C GLY A 317 -10.31 -6.84 9.58
N CYS A 318 -9.69 -7.03 8.41
CA CYS A 318 -8.24 -7.17 8.32
C CYS A 318 -7.54 -5.86 8.73
N MET A 319 -6.44 -6.01 9.47
CA MET A 319 -5.40 -5.00 9.55
C MET A 319 -4.48 -5.13 8.32
N LEU A 320 -4.01 -4.01 7.78
CA LEU A 320 -3.09 -3.96 6.65
C LEU A 320 -1.69 -3.48 7.09
N SER A 321 -0.63 -3.80 6.35
CA SER A 321 0.74 -3.32 6.60
C SER A 321 1.37 -2.86 5.30
N ILE A 322 1.86 -1.62 5.24
CA ILE A 322 2.56 -1.09 4.07
C ILE A 322 4.05 -1.31 4.28
N ASN A 323 4.70 -2.12 3.44
CA ASN A 323 6.13 -2.39 3.58
C ASN A 323 6.86 -2.30 2.25
N PRO A 324 8.12 -1.83 2.23
CA PRO A 324 8.82 -1.54 0.99
C PRO A 324 9.45 -2.76 0.32
N ASP A 325 9.63 -3.87 1.07
CA ASP A 325 10.38 -5.03 0.60
C ASP A 325 11.79 -4.60 0.15
N ALA A 326 12.40 -3.74 0.99
CA ALA A 326 13.60 -2.99 0.63
C ALA A 326 14.84 -3.86 0.79
N HIS A 327 15.59 -4.03 -0.29
CA HIS A 327 16.89 -4.71 -0.34
C HIS A 327 18.05 -3.72 -0.37
N SER A 328 17.76 -2.42 -0.49
CA SER A 328 18.75 -1.35 -0.49
C SER A 328 18.19 -0.05 0.12
N ILE A 329 19.05 0.91 0.47
CA ILE A 329 18.64 2.19 1.08
C ILE A 329 17.63 2.98 0.21
N PRO A 330 17.81 3.12 -1.12
CA PRO A 330 16.84 3.85 -1.94
C PRO A 330 15.45 3.21 -1.95
N GLU A 331 15.37 1.89 -1.79
CA GLU A 331 14.10 1.16 -1.80
C GLU A 331 13.27 1.41 -0.54
N LEU A 332 13.86 1.93 0.54
CA LEU A 332 13.09 2.40 1.70
C LEU A 332 12.05 3.47 1.32
N ASP A 333 12.33 4.24 0.26
CA ASP A 333 11.42 5.29 -0.23
C ASP A 333 10.24 4.71 -1.04
N HIS A 334 10.25 3.41 -1.35
CA HIS A 334 9.12 2.74 -1.98
C HIS A 334 7.85 2.75 -1.11
N MET A 335 7.96 2.98 0.20
CA MET A 335 6.82 3.15 1.11
C MET A 335 5.73 4.07 0.53
N HIS A 336 6.15 5.13 -0.17
CA HIS A 336 5.24 6.07 -0.83
C HIS A 336 4.28 5.36 -1.79
N TRP A 337 4.75 4.42 -2.60
CA TRP A 337 3.90 3.72 -3.57
C TRP A 337 2.86 2.81 -2.89
N GLY A 338 3.22 2.24 -1.74
CA GLY A 338 2.29 1.48 -0.91
C GLY A 338 1.22 2.38 -0.28
N VAL A 339 1.57 3.59 0.15
CA VAL A 339 0.61 4.62 0.56
C VAL A 339 -0.33 4.97 -0.59
N GLN A 340 0.17 5.14 -1.82
CA GLN A 340 -0.69 5.40 -2.98
C GLN A 340 -1.69 4.26 -3.24
N MET A 341 -1.25 3.00 -3.15
CA MET A 341 -2.16 1.85 -3.28
C MET A 341 -3.19 1.82 -2.15
N ALA A 342 -2.79 2.08 -0.91
CA ALA A 342 -3.69 2.12 0.24
C ALA A 342 -4.73 3.25 0.12
N ARG A 343 -4.31 4.45 -0.32
CA ARG A 343 -5.19 5.59 -0.61
C ARG A 343 -6.20 5.24 -1.69
N LYS A 344 -5.76 4.63 -2.79
CA LYS A 344 -6.62 4.15 -3.87
C LYS A 344 -7.60 3.07 -3.42
N GLY A 345 -7.17 2.22 -2.49
CA GLY A 345 -8.00 1.22 -1.81
C GLY A 345 -8.96 1.80 -0.77
N GLY A 346 -8.92 3.10 -0.47
CA GLY A 346 -9.75 3.74 0.54
C GLY A 346 -9.36 3.42 1.98
N VAL A 347 -8.08 3.11 2.24
CA VAL A 347 -7.61 2.62 3.53
C VAL A 347 -7.28 3.80 4.48
N PRO A 348 -7.89 3.85 5.67
CA PRO A 348 -7.55 4.83 6.70
C PRO A 348 -6.33 4.43 7.52
N ALA A 349 -5.67 5.41 8.16
CA ALA A 349 -4.46 5.19 8.94
C ALA A 349 -4.66 4.23 10.14
N ASP A 350 -5.84 4.20 10.76
CA ASP A 350 -6.17 3.30 11.88
C ASP A 350 -6.35 1.82 11.46
N ARG A 351 -6.22 1.54 10.15
CA ARG A 351 -6.19 0.18 9.57
C ARG A 351 -4.83 -0.18 8.97
N ILE A 352 -3.81 0.63 9.25
CA ILE A 352 -2.43 0.37 8.86
C ILE A 352 -1.58 0.11 10.12
N LEU A 353 -1.00 -1.10 10.23
CA LEU A 353 -0.12 -1.49 11.32
C LEU A 353 1.08 -0.53 11.45
N ASN A 354 1.61 -0.08 10.31
CA ASN A 354 2.74 0.84 10.21
C ASN A 354 2.44 2.25 10.75
N ALA A 355 1.19 2.60 11.02
CA ALA A 355 0.81 3.89 11.59
C ALA A 355 0.81 3.91 13.13
N MET A 356 0.95 2.73 13.76
CA MET A 356 1.10 2.63 15.21
C MET A 356 2.42 3.26 15.66
N THR A 357 2.39 4.05 16.71
CA THR A 357 3.61 4.55 17.36
C THR A 357 4.46 3.39 17.89
N LEU A 358 5.76 3.63 18.12
CA LEU A 358 6.66 2.60 18.64
C LEU A 358 6.12 1.89 19.90
N PRO A 359 5.55 2.58 20.91
CA PRO A 359 4.93 1.92 22.06
C PRO A 359 3.72 1.05 21.71
N GLU A 360 2.90 1.47 20.74
CA GLU A 360 1.70 0.76 20.30
C GLU A 360 2.05 -0.50 19.54
N ILE A 361 2.94 -0.42 18.54
CA ILE A 361 3.33 -1.60 17.76
C ILE A 361 4.08 -2.61 18.63
N THR A 362 4.95 -2.15 19.53
CA THR A 362 5.65 -3.03 20.48
C THR A 362 4.64 -3.77 21.37
N ARG A 363 3.56 -3.10 21.80
CA ARG A 363 2.49 -3.71 22.59
C ARG A 363 1.69 -4.70 21.76
N TYR A 364 1.31 -4.33 20.54
CA TYR A 364 0.58 -5.17 19.59
C TYR A 364 1.31 -6.49 19.35
N LEU A 365 2.59 -6.44 18.95
CA LEU A 365 3.40 -7.63 18.69
C LEU A 365 3.59 -8.50 19.95
N ARG A 366 3.80 -7.89 21.12
CA ARG A 366 3.88 -8.63 22.39
C ARG A 366 2.57 -9.31 22.77
N GLN A 367 1.43 -8.65 22.58
CA GLN A 367 0.11 -9.21 22.87
C GLN A 367 -0.17 -10.39 21.94
N LYS A 368 0.11 -10.24 20.65
CA LYS A 368 -0.02 -11.33 19.67
C LYS A 368 0.79 -12.54 20.10
N ARG A 369 2.09 -12.39 20.41
CA ARG A 369 2.93 -13.48 20.93
C ARG A 369 2.39 -14.14 22.21
N ARG A 370 1.85 -13.36 23.15
CA ARG A 370 1.27 -13.87 24.39
C ARG A 370 -0.03 -14.66 24.18
N SER A 371 -0.84 -14.27 23.20
CA SER A 371 -2.05 -15.02 22.84
C SER A 371 -1.69 -16.43 22.36
N LEU A 372 -0.55 -16.58 21.68
CA LEU A 372 -0.03 -17.87 21.21
C LEU A 372 0.36 -18.78 22.38
N ALA A 373 1.09 -18.23 23.36
CA ALA A 373 1.54 -18.97 24.54
C ALA A 373 0.40 -19.43 25.47
N ARG A 374 -0.82 -18.91 25.28
CA ARG A 374 -2.02 -19.32 26.03
C ARG A 374 -2.89 -20.32 25.26
N ALA A 375 -2.71 -20.42 23.95
CA ALA A 375 -3.46 -21.32 23.07
C ALA A 375 -2.73 -22.64 22.80
N ALA A 376 -1.40 -22.66 22.94
CA ALA A 376 -0.56 -23.84 23.04
C ALA A 376 -0.53 -24.36 24.48
#